data_AF-A0A127MGQ6-F1
#
_entry.id   AF-A0A127MGQ6-F1
#
_cell.length_a   1.000
_cell.length_b   1.000
_cell.length_c   1.000
_cell.angle_alpha   90.00
_cell.angle_beta   90.00
_cell.angle_gamma   90.00
#
_symmetry.space_group_name_H-M   'P 1'
#
loop_
_entity.id
_entity.type
_entity.pdbx_description
1 polymer ?
#
loop_
_entity_poly.entity_id
_entity_poly.type
_entity_poly.pdbx_seq_one_letter_code
_entity_poly.pdbx_strand_id
1 'polypeptide(L)'
;MSDLQQVWLVDSGSALKRRVRIEVIGKTFALYEQQWRSEAYFFGDLVYRGKEGDSHVFGLEDGIKDRPKWKLGFKGEIPAELAAILPRAKPPLLSNIGMLIIAFLCLLIVYLAAS
;
A
#
# COMPACT_ATOMS: atom_id res chain seq x y z
N MET A 1 4.49 -8.56 25.52
CA MET A 1 3.75 -7.29 25.38
C MET A 1 4.22 -6.67 24.07
N SER A 2 3.45 -6.85 23.00
CA SER A 2 3.81 -6.38 21.66
C SER A 2 3.82 -4.86 21.65
N ASP A 3 4.98 -4.27 21.34
CA ASP A 3 5.11 -2.84 21.10
C ASP A 3 3.96 -2.36 20.22
N LEU A 4 3.30 -1.30 20.68
CA LEU A 4 2.13 -0.70 20.05
C LEU A 4 2.46 -0.38 18.59
N GLN A 5 2.14 -1.29 17.67
CA GLN A 5 2.20 -1.01 16.25
C GLN A 5 1.38 0.26 16.04
N GLN A 6 2.06 1.36 15.70
CA GLN A 6 1.44 2.65 15.46
C GLN A 6 0.81 2.60 14.07
N VAL A 7 -0.29 1.85 13.98
CA VAL A 7 -1.08 1.71 12.77
C VAL A 7 -2.09 2.84 12.71
N TRP A 8 -2.20 3.45 11.54
CA TRP A 8 -3.24 4.41 11.25
C TRP A 8 -4.07 3.99 10.04
N LEU A 9 -5.35 4.35 10.05
CA LEU A 9 -6.32 4.15 8.98
C LEU A 9 -6.79 5.51 8.45
N VAL A 10 -6.85 5.66 7.14
CA VAL A 10 -7.56 6.74 6.45
C VAL A 10 -8.73 6.11 5.73
N ASP A 11 -9.95 6.56 6.03
CA ASP A 11 -11.15 6.01 5.41
C ASP A 11 -11.33 6.53 3.98
N SER A 12 -12.15 5.82 3.21
CA SER A 12 -12.65 6.25 1.91
C SER A 12 -13.43 7.58 1.98
N GLY A 13 -14.15 7.83 3.08
CA GLY A 13 -14.98 9.02 3.28
C GLY A 13 -14.31 10.18 4.01
N SER A 14 -13.08 10.01 4.52
CA SER A 14 -12.39 11.03 5.32
C SER A 14 -10.88 10.96 5.15
N ALA A 15 -10.25 12.12 4.94
CA ALA A 15 -8.79 12.25 4.85
C ALA A 15 -8.07 12.18 6.21
N LEU A 16 -8.80 11.98 7.32
CA LEU A 16 -8.23 11.97 8.66
C LEU A 16 -7.54 10.62 8.97
N LYS A 17 -6.28 10.70 9.42
CA LYS A 17 -5.52 9.55 9.93
C LYS A 17 -6.01 9.22 11.35
N ARG A 18 -6.64 8.05 11.52
CA ARG A 18 -7.16 7.56 12.80
C ARG A 18 -6.29 6.42 13.30
N ARG A 19 -5.96 6.40 14.59
CA ARG A 19 -5.15 5.34 15.17
C ARG A 19 -6.00 4.08 15.34
N VAL A 20 -5.52 2.97 14.79
CA VAL A 20 -6.19 1.67 14.90
C VAL A 20 -5.23 0.62 15.45
N ARG A 21 -5.78 -0.42 16.06
CA ARG A 21 -5.04 -1.64 16.38
C ARG A 21 -5.39 -2.71 15.38
N ILE A 22 -4.43 -3.56 15.05
CA ILE A 22 -4.65 -4.72 14.19
C ILE A 22 -4.67 -5.96 15.09
N GLU A 23 -5.69 -6.78 14.91
CA GLU A 23 -5.70 -8.15 15.42
C GLU A 23 -5.49 -9.11 14.24
N VAL A 24 -4.49 -9.97 14.36
CA VAL A 24 -4.12 -10.94 13.31
C VAL A 24 -4.76 -12.29 13.63
N ILE A 25 -5.48 -12.84 12.66
CA ILE A 25 -6.12 -14.15 12.76
C ILE A 25 -5.72 -14.96 11.51
N GLY A 26 -4.65 -15.74 11.64
CA GLY A 26 -4.08 -16.51 10.54
C GLY A 26 -3.64 -15.60 9.38
N LYS A 27 -4.32 -15.71 8.23
CA LYS A 27 -4.06 -14.89 7.02
C LYS A 27 -4.98 -13.68 6.89
N THR A 28 -5.80 -13.43 7.91
CA THR A 28 -6.75 -12.31 7.96
C THR A 28 -6.38 -11.37 9.10
N PHE A 29 -6.94 -10.17 9.06
CA PHE A 29 -6.83 -9.21 10.13
C PHE A 29 -8.11 -8.43 10.33
N ALA A 30 -8.40 -8.05 11.57
CA ALA A 30 -9.46 -7.12 11.91
C ALA A 30 -8.86 -5.81 12.44
N LEU A 31 -9.51 -4.70 12.13
CA LEU A 31 -9.18 -3.39 12.65
C LEU A 31 -10.00 -3.13 13.90
N TYR A 32 -9.33 -2.73 14.97
CA TYR A 32 -9.94 -2.31 16.22
C TYR A 32 -9.75 -0.81 16.39
N GLU A 33 -10.88 -0.10 16.43
CA GLU A 33 -10.94 1.33 16.70
C GLU A 33 -11.78 1.55 17.96
N GLN A 34 -11.13 1.94 19.06
CA GLN A 34 -11.78 2.11 20.36
C GLN A 34 -12.59 0.86 20.79
N GLN A 35 -13.92 0.90 20.70
CA GLN A 35 -14.84 -0.19 21.05
C GLN A 35 -15.46 -0.88 19.82
N TRP A 36 -15.16 -0.40 18.62
CA TRP A 36 -15.65 -0.97 17.38
C TRP A 36 -14.59 -1.88 16.74
N ARG A 37 -15.05 -3.02 16.25
CA ARG A 37 -14.24 -3.98 15.50
C ARG A 37 -14.78 -4.05 14.07
N SER A 38 -13.91 -3.91 13.09
CA SER A 38 -14.25 -4.13 11.70
C SER A 38 -14.51 -5.61 11.39
N GLU A 39 -15.03 -5.87 10.20
CA GLU A 39 -14.95 -7.20 9.59
C GLU A 39 -13.49 -7.62 9.38
N ALA A 40 -13.30 -8.93 9.12
CA ALA A 40 -11.98 -9.48 8.80
C ALA A 40 -11.61 -9.20 7.34
N TYR A 41 -10.42 -8.65 7.14
CA TYR A 41 -9.82 -8.43 5.83
C TYR A 41 -8.72 -9.46 5.57
N PHE A 42 -8.49 -9.79 4.30
CA PHE A 42 -7.36 -10.65 3.91
C PHE A 42 -6.09 -9.81 3.69
N PHE A 43 -4.96 -10.23 4.25
CA PHE A 43 -3.68 -9.59 3.95
C PHE A 43 -3.31 -9.66 2.46
N GLY A 44 -3.76 -10.70 1.77
CA GLY A 44 -3.55 -10.86 0.32
C GLY A 44 -4.29 -9.84 -0.54
N ASP A 45 -5.32 -9.18 0.00
CA ASP A 45 -6.07 -8.13 -0.71
C ASP A 45 -5.39 -6.76 -0.60
N LEU A 46 -4.39 -6.64 0.29
CA LEU A 46 -3.64 -5.41 0.42
C LEU A 46 -2.69 -5.22 -0.76
N VAL A 47 -2.48 -3.97 -1.13
CA VAL A 47 -1.51 -3.53 -2.11
C VAL A 47 -0.59 -2.53 -1.44
N TYR A 48 0.71 -2.76 -1.52
CA TYR A 48 1.70 -1.82 -1.03
C TYR A 48 1.71 -0.57 -1.91
N ARG A 49 1.47 0.59 -1.30
CA ARG A 49 1.38 1.90 -1.96
C ARG A 49 2.65 2.73 -1.86
N GLY A 50 3.64 2.29 -1.09
CA GLY A 50 4.89 3.00 -0.87
C GLY A 50 5.07 3.45 0.58
N LYS A 51 6.07 4.32 0.79
CA LYS A 51 6.37 4.93 2.09
C LYS A 51 5.86 6.37 2.09
N GLU A 52 5.11 6.75 3.12
CA GLU A 52 4.64 8.12 3.36
C GLU A 52 5.17 8.60 4.70
N GLY A 53 6.11 9.56 4.67
CA GLY A 53 6.87 9.96 5.85
C GLY A 53 7.63 8.76 6.42
N ASP A 54 7.35 8.44 7.69
CA ASP A 54 7.91 7.25 8.36
C ASP A 54 6.92 6.08 8.43
N SER A 55 5.96 5.98 7.49
CA SER A 55 4.97 4.89 7.48
C SER A 55 4.98 4.12 6.16
N HIS A 56 4.98 2.80 6.25
CA HIS A 56 4.70 1.91 5.13
C HIS A 56 3.20 1.84 4.89
N VAL A 57 2.75 2.24 3.70
CA VAL A 57 1.33 2.40 3.37
C VAL A 57 0.84 1.25 2.51
N PHE A 58 -0.31 0.70 2.90
CA PHE A 58 -1.04 -0.35 2.22
C PHE A 58 -2.47 0.11 1.98
N GLY A 59 -3.13 -0.42 0.96
CA GLY A 59 -4.56 -0.18 0.74
C GLY A 59 -5.19 -1.31 -0.04
N LEU A 60 -6.52 -1.36 -0.09
CA LEU A 60 -7.24 -2.29 -0.94
C LEU A 60 -7.26 -1.72 -2.36
N GLU A 61 -6.49 -2.30 -3.27
CA GLU A 61 -6.50 -1.93 -4.70
C GLU A 61 -6.70 -3.18 -5.54
N ASP A 62 -7.94 -3.61 -5.64
CA ASP A 62 -8.36 -4.76 -6.44
C ASP A 62 -9.06 -4.36 -7.75
N GLY A 63 -9.15 -3.06 -8.05
CA GLY A 63 -9.83 -2.55 -9.25
C GLY A 63 -11.35 -2.75 -9.23
N ILE A 64 -11.92 -3.17 -8.10
CA ILE A 64 -13.37 -3.35 -7.92
C ILE A 64 -13.97 -2.02 -7.46
N LYS A 65 -14.91 -1.48 -8.25
CA LYS A 65 -15.46 -0.13 -8.11
C LYS A 65 -16.11 0.16 -6.75
N ASP A 66 -16.62 -0.88 -6.08
CA ASP A 66 -17.42 -0.79 -4.86
C ASP A 66 -16.66 -1.11 -3.56
N ARG A 67 -15.35 -1.41 -3.62
CA ARG A 67 -14.57 -1.64 -2.41
C ARG A 67 -14.10 -0.32 -1.77
N PRO A 68 -14.03 -0.26 -0.44
CA PRO A 68 -13.64 0.95 0.27
C PRO A 68 -12.15 1.27 0.02
N LYS A 69 -11.88 2.48 -0.46
CA LYS A 69 -10.54 2.99 -0.84
C LYS A 69 -9.68 3.42 0.35
N TRP A 70 -9.86 2.77 1.49
CA TRP A 70 -9.13 3.14 2.70
C TRP A 70 -7.64 2.81 2.56
N LYS A 71 -6.83 3.52 3.33
CA LYS A 71 -5.37 3.33 3.42
C LYS A 71 -4.98 3.01 4.85
N LEU A 72 -4.01 2.13 4.99
CA LEU A 72 -3.47 1.72 6.27
C LEU A 72 -1.97 1.91 6.28
N GLY A 73 -1.48 2.68 7.25
CA GLY A 73 -0.06 2.94 7.41
C GLY A 73 0.50 2.29 8.66
N PHE A 74 1.57 1.54 8.49
CA PHE A 74 2.39 1.02 9.58
C PHE A 74 3.55 1.97 9.80
N LYS A 75 3.57 2.67 10.93
CA LYS A 75 4.66 3.59 11.25
C LYS A 75 5.89 2.83 11.77
N GLY A 76 7.07 3.25 11.31
CA GLY A 76 8.34 2.62 11.61
C GLY A 76 8.55 1.34 10.81
N GLU A 77 9.39 0.46 11.35
CA GLU A 77 9.65 -0.84 10.74
C GLU A 77 8.47 -1.80 10.97
N ILE A 78 8.13 -2.56 9.93
CA ILE A 78 7.09 -3.58 10.01
C ILE A 78 7.67 -4.78 10.79
N PRO A 79 7.05 -5.22 11.89
CA PRO A 79 7.52 -6.38 12.64
C PRO A 79 7.62 -7.62 11.74
N ALA A 80 8.64 -8.45 11.96
CA ALA A 80 8.95 -9.59 11.10
C ALA A 80 7.76 -10.55 10.89
N GLU A 81 6.93 -10.73 11.91
CA GLU A 81 5.70 -11.52 11.86
C GLU A 81 4.70 -11.01 10.81
N LEU A 82 4.53 -9.68 10.71
CA LEU A 82 3.69 -9.06 9.71
C LEU A 82 4.37 -8.97 8.36
N ALA A 83 5.70 -8.76 8.32
CA ALA A 83 6.46 -8.67 7.08
C ALA A 83 6.41 -9.98 6.25
N ALA A 84 6.20 -11.13 6.91
CA ALA A 84 6.02 -12.41 6.25
C ALA A 84 4.65 -12.58 5.57
N ILE A 85 3.64 -11.85 6.04
CA ILE A 85 2.24 -11.99 5.61
C ILE A 85 1.82 -10.82 4.71
N LEU A 86 2.41 -9.64 4.94
CA LEU A 86 2.10 -8.44 4.17
C LEU A 86 2.62 -8.52 2.74
N PRO A 87 1.85 -7.98 1.78
CA PRO A 87 2.26 -7.97 0.38
C PRO A 87 3.48 -7.08 0.21
N ARG A 88 4.52 -7.63 -0.42
CA ARG A 88 5.75 -6.89 -0.68
C ARG A 88 5.51 -5.82 -1.75
N ALA A 89 6.35 -4.79 -1.71
CA ALA A 89 6.42 -3.81 -2.78
C ALA A 89 6.57 -4.54 -4.13
N LYS A 90 5.58 -4.38 -5.02
CA LYS A 90 5.70 -4.87 -6.38
C LYS A 90 6.74 -3.99 -7.08
N PRO A 91 7.81 -4.56 -7.66
CA PRO A 91 8.74 -3.75 -8.43
C PRO A 91 7.97 -3.07 -9.58
N PRO A 92 8.29 -1.81 -9.92
CA PRO A 92 7.59 -1.11 -10.98
C PRO A 92 7.70 -1.92 -12.29
N LEU A 93 6.56 -2.08 -12.97
CA LEU A 93 6.49 -2.80 -14.26
C LEU A 93 7.36 -2.14 -15.33
N LEU A 94 7.58 -0.83 -15.21
CA LEU A 94 8.52 -0.08 -16.03
C LEU A 94 9.79 0.18 -15.22
N SER A 95 10.85 -0.56 -15.53
CA SER A 95 12.20 -0.24 -15.04
C SER A 95 12.68 1.07 -15.68
N ASN A 96 13.52 1.85 -15.01
CA ASN A 96 14.13 3.08 -15.56
C ASN A 96 14.75 2.84 -16.95
N ILE A 97 15.25 1.63 -17.21
CA ILE A 97 15.79 1.22 -18.51
C ILE A 97 14.71 1.25 -19.60
N GLY A 98 13.51 0.76 -19.32
CA GLY A 98 12.38 0.82 -20.26
C GLY A 98 11.95 2.25 -20.56
N MET A 99 11.99 3.14 -19.57
CA MET A 99 11.71 4.56 -19.76
C MET A 99 12.76 5.25 -20.65
N LEU A 100 14.04 4.92 -20.47
CA LEU A 100 15.13 5.46 -21.29
C LEU A 100 15.04 5.00 -22.75
N ILE A 101 14.68 3.73 -23.00
CA ILE A 101 14.49 3.20 -24.36
C ILE A 101 13.36 3.93 -25.08
N ILE A 102 12.22 4.17 -24.39
CA ILE A 102 11.10 4.93 -24.95
C ILE A 102 11.53 6.37 -25.26
N ALA A 103 12.25 7.01 -24.34
CA ALA A 103 12.75 8.38 -24.56
C ALA A 103 13.69 8.48 -25.78
N PHE A 104 14.62 7.53 -25.93
CA PHE A 104 15.51 7.46 -27.10
C PHE A 104 14.77 7.21 -28.40
N LEU A 105 13.76 6.32 -28.41
CA LEU A 105 12.90 6.08 -29.56
C LEU A 105 12.15 7.34 -29.98
N CYS A 106 11.54 8.06 -29.03
CA CYS A 106 10.87 9.33 -29.31
C CYS A 106 11.84 10.36 -29.90
N LEU A 107 13.06 10.47 -29.35
CA LEU A 107 14.06 11.43 -29.81
C LEU A 107 14.59 11.09 -31.21
N LEU A 108 14.77 9.81 -31.51
CA LEU A 108 15.16 9.31 -32.83
C LEU A 108 14.07 9.59 -33.88
N ILE A 109 12.79 9.36 -33.55
CA ILE A 109 11.67 9.64 -34.46
C ILE A 109 11.62 11.14 -34.79
N VAL A 110 11.75 12.01 -33.78
CA VAL A 110 11.78 13.47 -33.99
C VAL A 110 12.98 13.88 -34.86
N TYR A 111 14.16 13.31 -34.62
CA TYR A 111 15.35 13.59 -35.41
C TYR A 111 15.18 13.18 -36.88
N LEU A 112 14.64 11.98 -37.14
CA LEU A 112 14.36 11.48 -38.48
C LEU A 112 13.23 12.25 -39.19
N ALA A 113 12.26 12.79 -38.45
CA ALA A 113 11.20 13.61 -39.03
C ALA A 113 11.63 15.06 -39.30
N ALA A 114 12.71 15.53 -38.67
CA ALA A 114 13.28 16.86 -38.83
C ALA A 114 14.48 16.90 -39.81
N SER A 115 14.85 15.76 -40.40
CA SER A 115 15.87 15.62 -41.45
C SER A 115 15.24 15.38 -42.81
#